data_AF-A0QXK8-F1
#
_entry.id   AF-A0QXK8-F1
#
_cell.length_a   1.000
_cell.length_b   1.000
_cell.length_c   1.000
_cell.angle_alpha   90.00
_cell.angle_beta   90.00
_cell.angle_gamma   90.00
#
_symmetry.space_group_name_H-M   'P 1'
#
loop_
_entity.id
_entity.type
_entity.pdbx_description
1 polymer ?
#
loop_
_entity_poly.entity_id
_entity_poly.type
_entity_poly.pdbx_seq_one_letter_code
_entity_poly.pdbx_strand_id
1 'polypeptide(L)'
;MPGERVVYIGKANAGTGGKRHLRKRLDEFRRFGADQPVGHSGGRRIWQLADHDTLLVGWRVTPDAEAAALETQMLAAFRAHHGRLPFANMRG
;
A
#
# COMPACT_ATOMS: atom_id res chain seq x y z
N MET A 1 -15.32 -7.86 0.53
CA MET A 1 -16.10 -7.61 -0.70
C MET A 1 -15.96 -8.86 -1.53
N PRO A 2 -17.00 -9.65 -1.75
CA PRO A 2 -16.90 -10.79 -2.65
C PRO A 2 -16.43 -10.30 -4.03
N GLY A 3 -15.33 -10.87 -4.55
CA GLY A 3 -14.81 -10.58 -5.89
C GLY A 3 -13.90 -9.34 -6.05
N GLU A 4 -13.66 -8.55 -5.01
CA GLU A 4 -12.72 -7.41 -5.09
C GLU A 4 -11.26 -7.90 -5.11
N ARG A 5 -10.45 -7.35 -6.02
CA ARG A 5 -9.06 -7.80 -6.24
C ARG A 5 -8.02 -6.82 -5.69
N VAL A 6 -8.40 -5.57 -5.43
CA VAL A 6 -7.53 -4.57 -4.83
C VAL A 6 -7.59 -4.70 -3.30
N VAL A 7 -6.53 -5.25 -2.73
CA VAL A 7 -6.42 -5.48 -1.28
C VAL A 7 -5.71 -4.36 -0.54
N TYR A 8 -4.90 -3.56 -1.24
CA TYR A 8 -4.13 -2.45 -0.67
C TYR A 8 -3.83 -1.37 -1.72
N ILE A 9 -3.90 -0.11 -1.30
CA ILE A 9 -3.46 1.06 -2.05
C ILE A 9 -2.49 1.82 -1.15
N GLY A 10 -1.31 2.14 -1.66
CA GLY A 10 -0.31 2.90 -0.91
C GLY A 10 0.49 3.82 -1.82
N LYS A 11 1.24 4.74 -1.22
CA LYS A 11 2.21 5.59 -1.93
C LYS A 11 3.66 5.26 -1.59
N ALA A 12 4.54 5.68 -2.49
CA ALA A 12 5.95 5.90 -2.24
C ALA A 12 6.31 7.31 -2.73
N ASN A 13 7.22 7.98 -2.02
CA ASN A 13 7.77 9.28 -2.40
C ASN A 13 9.28 9.29 -2.09
N ALA A 14 10.01 10.25 -2.68
CA ALA A 14 11.42 10.53 -2.40
C ALA A 14 11.76 10.63 -0.90
N GLY A 15 10.84 11.16 -0.11
CA GLY A 15 11.06 11.53 1.28
C GLY A 15 12.14 12.60 1.44
N THR A 16 12.45 12.97 2.69
CA THR A 16 13.54 13.92 2.98
C THR A 16 14.88 13.29 2.55
N GLY A 17 15.52 13.88 1.54
CA GLY A 17 16.83 13.44 1.04
C GLY A 17 16.80 12.44 -0.12
N GLY A 18 15.65 12.15 -0.74
CA GLY A 18 15.59 11.43 -2.02
C GLY A 18 15.87 9.92 -1.96
N LYS A 19 15.99 9.33 -0.77
CA LYS A 19 16.36 7.93 -0.57
C LYS A 19 15.16 6.99 -0.39
N ARG A 20 13.95 7.53 -0.24
CA ARG A 20 12.74 6.71 -0.24
C ARG A 20 12.21 6.65 -1.67
N HIS A 21 11.78 5.47 -2.09
CA HIS A 21 11.26 5.22 -3.44
C HIS A 21 10.52 3.88 -3.41
N LEU A 22 9.81 3.56 -4.49
CA LEU A 22 9.00 2.34 -4.58
C LEU A 22 9.77 1.08 -4.17
N ARG A 23 10.99 0.87 -4.70
CA ARG A 23 11.84 -0.28 -4.31
C ARG A 23 12.10 -0.36 -2.80
N LYS A 24 12.41 0.76 -2.14
CA LYS A 24 12.67 0.78 -0.69
C LYS A 24 11.40 0.43 0.09
N ARG A 25 10.26 0.95 -0.37
CA ARG A 25 8.95 0.66 0.21
C ARG A 25 8.57 -0.81 0.10
N LEU A 26 8.81 -1.43 -1.06
CA LEU A 26 8.56 -2.86 -1.27
C LEU A 26 9.51 -3.74 -0.45
N ASP A 27 10.78 -3.34 -0.28
CA ASP A 27 11.70 -4.05 0.61
C ASP A 27 11.24 -4.00 2.07
N GLU A 28 10.86 -2.82 2.57
CA GLU A 28 10.28 -2.68 3.92
C GLU A 28 9.03 -3.56 4.07
N PHE A 29 8.17 -3.61 3.05
CA PHE A 29 6.96 -4.41 3.04
C PHE A 29 7.26 -5.91 3.15
N ARG A 30 8.15 -6.43 2.30
CA ARG A 30 8.61 -7.83 2.31
C ARG A 30 9.26 -8.21 3.64
N ARG A 31 10.11 -7.33 4.18
CA ARG A 31 10.80 -7.56 5.46
C ARG A 31 9.81 -7.60 6.64
N PHE A 32 8.76 -6.77 6.61
CA PHE A 32 7.68 -6.85 7.60
C PHE A 32 7.04 -8.24 7.60
N GLY A 33 6.72 -8.80 6.42
CA GLY A 33 6.13 -10.14 6.30
C GLY A 33 7.01 -11.28 6.76
N ALA A 34 8.33 -11.05 6.82
CA ALA A 34 9.30 -11.99 7.36
C ALA A 34 9.60 -11.73 8.84
N ASP A 35 8.69 -11.08 9.57
CA ASP A 35 8.80 -10.73 10.99
C ASP A 35 10.06 -9.93 11.36
N GLN A 36 10.64 -9.20 10.40
CA GLN A 36 11.82 -8.37 10.67
C GLN A 36 11.43 -7.02 11.26
N PRO A 37 12.27 -6.45 12.14
CA PRO A 37 12.02 -5.14 12.73
C PRO A 37 12.16 -4.05 11.66
N VAL A 38 11.03 -3.56 11.16
CA VAL A 38 10.95 -2.44 10.22
C VAL A 38 10.00 -1.36 10.72
N GLY A 39 10.35 -0.09 10.52
CA GLY A 39 9.58 1.07 10.98
C GLY A 39 8.30 1.35 10.19
N HIS A 40 7.74 0.35 9.49
CA HIS A 40 6.55 0.53 8.65
C HIS A 40 5.57 -0.64 8.84
N SER A 41 4.34 -0.32 9.25
CA SER A 41 3.28 -1.32 9.56
C SER A 41 2.03 -1.19 8.68
N GLY A 42 2.04 -0.28 7.70
CA GLY A 42 0.95 -0.12 6.74
C GLY A 42 0.84 -1.35 5.85
N GLY A 43 -0.39 -1.73 5.48
CA GLY A 43 -0.64 -2.89 4.62
C GLY A 43 -0.34 -4.26 5.25
N ARG A 44 0.09 -4.33 6.52
CA ARG A 44 0.45 -5.61 7.19
C ARG A 44 -0.60 -6.71 7.14
N ARG A 45 -1.88 -6.35 7.00
CA ARG A 45 -2.96 -7.34 6.88
C ARG A 45 -2.85 -8.17 5.60
N ILE A 46 -2.09 -7.73 4.59
CA ILE A 46 -1.75 -8.56 3.42
C ILE A 46 -1.19 -9.92 3.85
N TRP A 47 -0.34 -9.94 4.89
CA TRP A 47 0.26 -11.18 5.41
C TRP A 47 -0.72 -12.12 6.12
N GLN A 48 -1.99 -11.70 6.28
CA GLN A 48 -3.06 -12.56 6.81
C GLN A 48 -3.87 -13.24 5.69
N LEU A 49 -3.60 -12.93 4.42
CA LEU A 49 -4.22 -13.57 3.28
C LEU A 49 -3.54 -14.92 3.02
N ALA A 50 -4.33 -15.96 2.76
CA ALA A 50 -3.81 -17.31 2.50
C ALA A 50 -3.00 -17.38 1.20
N ASP A 51 -3.31 -16.50 0.24
CA ASP A 51 -2.75 -16.40 -1.11
C ASP A 51 -1.84 -15.16 -1.27
N HIS A 52 -1.31 -14.62 -0.17
CA HIS A 52 -0.52 -13.39 -0.16
C HIS A 52 0.73 -13.44 -1.06
N ASP A 53 1.28 -14.63 -1.28
CA ASP A 53 2.45 -14.90 -2.13
C ASP A 53 2.14 -14.81 -3.63
N THR A 54 0.86 -14.89 -4.01
CA THR A 54 0.40 -14.76 -5.41
C THR A 54 -0.05 -13.34 -5.78
N LEU A 55 -0.07 -12.42 -4.81
CA LEU A 55 -0.52 -11.04 -5.05
C LEU A 55 0.40 -10.30 -6.03
N LEU A 56 -0.21 -9.57 -6.95
CA LEU A 56 0.50 -8.72 -7.89
C LEU A 56 0.67 -7.30 -7.34
N VAL A 57 1.83 -6.70 -7.62
CA VAL A 57 2.11 -5.29 -7.34
C VAL A 57 2.01 -4.49 -8.63
N GLY A 58 1.00 -3.63 -8.72
CA GLY A 58 0.90 -2.59 -9.75
C GLY A 58 1.34 -1.24 -9.21
N TRP A 59 1.92 -0.39 -10.07
CA TRP A 59 2.25 0.99 -9.72
C TRP A 59 1.94 1.96 -10.86
N ARG A 60 1.65 3.21 -10.49
CA ARG A 60 1.51 4.35 -11.40
C ARG A 60 2.56 5.38 -11.03
N VAL A 61 3.39 5.77 -12.00
CA VAL A 61 4.38 6.84 -11.82
C VAL A 61 3.67 8.19 -11.76
N THR A 62 4.09 9.05 -10.83
CA THR A 62 3.54 10.39 -10.58
C THR A 62 4.66 11.28 -10.04
N PRO A 63 4.60 12.60 -10.23
CA PRO A 63 5.47 13.52 -9.50
C PRO A 63 5.39 13.31 -7.99
N ASP A 64 6.52 13.44 -7.28
CA ASP A 64 6.56 13.22 -5.83
C ASP A 64 5.56 14.09 -5.04
N ALA A 65 5.35 15.33 -5.50
CA ALA A 65 4.41 16.27 -4.90
C ALA A 65 2.95 15.80 -4.99
N GLU A 66 2.62 14.98 -5.99
CA GLU A 66 1.25 14.52 -6.26
C GLU A 66 0.95 13.17 -5.61
N ALA A 67 1.96 12.36 -5.29
CA ALA A 67 1.79 10.99 -4.79
C ALA A 67 0.86 10.89 -3.56
N ALA A 68 0.92 11.87 -2.66
CA ALA A 68 0.08 11.91 -1.46
C ALA A 68 -1.40 12.24 -1.77
N ALA A 69 -1.62 13.21 -2.66
CA ALA A 69 -2.96 13.59 -3.09
C ALA A 69 -3.61 12.46 -3.89
N LEU A 70 -2.85 11.81 -4.77
CA LEU A 70 -3.34 10.71 -5.60
C LEU A 70 -3.72 9.48 -4.77
N GLU A 71 -2.92 9.09 -3.77
CA GLU A 71 -3.28 8.02 -2.83
C GLU A 71 -4.59 8.33 -2.10
N THR A 72 -4.73 9.56 -1.59
CA THR A 72 -5.94 10.02 -0.91
C THR A 72 -7.16 9.94 -1.83
N GLN A 73 -7.03 10.39 -3.08
CA GLN A 73 -8.10 10.33 -4.08
C GLN A 73 -8.48 8.88 -4.40
N MET A 74 -7.52 7.99 -4.60
CA MET A 74 -7.78 6.58 -4.91
C MET A 74 -8.48 5.87 -3.75
N LEU A 75 -8.04 6.11 -2.50
CA LEU A 75 -8.70 5.57 -1.31
C LEU A 75 -10.12 6.13 -1.12
N ALA A 76 -10.33 7.42 -1.41
CA ALA A 76 -11.64 8.05 -1.35
C ALA A 76 -12.58 7.45 -2.42
N ALA A 77 -12.11 7.29 -3.65
CA ALA A 77 -12.88 6.67 -4.74
C ALA A 77 -13.24 5.21 -4.41
N PHE A 78 -12.28 4.42 -3.91
CA PHE A 78 -12.53 3.05 -3.46
C PHE A 78 -13.59 3.01 -2.37
N ARG A 79 -13.49 3.89 -1.36
CA ARG A 79 -14.48 3.98 -0.28
C ARG A 79 -15.85 4.42 -0.79
N ALA A 80 -15.92 5.35 -1.74
CA ALA A 80 -17.19 5.79 -2.32
C ALA A 80 -17.89 4.65 -3.07
N HIS A 81 -17.13 3.81 -3.76
CA HIS A 81 -17.68 2.67 -4.51
C HIS A 81 -18.06 1.49 -3.62
N HIS A 82 -17.26 1.17 -2.60
CA HIS A 82 -17.42 -0.03 -1.78
C HIS A 82 -17.92 0.22 -0.34
N GLY A 83 -18.06 1.47 0.09
CA GLY A 83 -18.44 1.85 1.46
C GLY A 83 -17.35 1.67 2.53
N ARG A 84 -16.19 1.08 2.19
CA ARG A 84 -15.05 0.86 3.10
C ARG A 84 -13.71 0.93 2.35
N LEU A 85 -12.59 0.96 3.09
CA LEU A 85 -11.24 0.91 2.50
C LEU A 85 -10.87 -0.52 2.02
N PRO A 86 -9.83 -0.66 1.17
CA PRO A 86 -9.27 -1.97 0.85
C PRO A 86 -8.89 -2.74 2.12
N PHE A 87 -8.91 -4.07 2.05
CA PHE A 87 -8.74 -4.96 3.22
C PHE A 87 -7.55 -4.60 4.11
N ALA A 88 -6.40 -4.28 3.50
CA ALA A 88 -5.17 -3.98 4.22
C ALA A 88 -4.91 -2.48 4.44
N ASN A 89 -5.77 -1.60 3.92
CA ASN A 89 -5.76 -0.19 4.27
C ASN A 89 -6.54 0.02 5.57
N MET A 90 -5.81 0.08 6.68
CA MET A 90 -6.42 0.47 7.94
C MET A 90 -6.67 1.98 7.99
N ARG A 91 -7.73 2.36 8.70
CA ARG A 91 -7.71 3.59 9.49
C ARG A 91 -7.08 3.23 10.85
N GLY A 92 -6.24 4.11 11.37
CA GLY A 92 -6.10 4.19 12.83
C GLY A 92 -7.46 4.47 13.46
#